data_AF-A0A2W5N442-F1
#
_entry.id   AF-A0A2W5N442-F1
#
_cell.length_a   1.000
_cell.length_b   1.000
_cell.length_c   1.000
_cell.angle_alpha   90.00
_cell.angle_beta   90.00
_cell.angle_gamma   90.00
#
_symmetry.space_group_name_H-M   'P 1'
#
loop_
_entity.id
_entity.type
_entity.pdbx_description
1 polymer ?
#
loop_
_entity_poly.entity_id
_entity_poly.type
_entity_poly.pdbx_seq_one_letter_code
_entity_poly.pdbx_strand_id
1 'polypeptide(L)'
;MPDTPNGSQGSLLAAERDRSVKSRYGGMGAAGYISSADSHQAHGFLSGPGEVVVVDQPEGGLPDFEIAVAWDNVAVENSKNFLGKFIKKKVLRAGVDLDLGCLYKLKNAIRGGLQAFGDEHGALKSEPYIALSRDERTGDREGPDERIIINGAEWEKIEKLLIYVYIYDGAENWHAVRPQVQVRVPGEQPMIVTLNTGRTDLPVCAVAGIENIRGGIKLTSCLEYFPGHAEMDRAFGYGLSWEDGRKRP
;
A
#
# COMPACT_ATOMS: atom_id res chain seq x y z
N MET A 1 24.43 1.65 46.54
CA MET A 1 23.31 2.46 46.05
C MET A 1 23.41 2.46 44.53
N PRO A 2 22.62 1.69 43.77
CA PRO A 2 22.59 1.83 42.33
C PRO A 2 21.48 2.78 41.91
N ASP A 3 21.84 3.77 41.10
CA ASP A 3 20.94 4.71 40.45
C ASP A 3 20.03 3.99 39.44
N THR A 4 18.74 4.31 39.49
CA THR A 4 17.76 3.91 38.49
C THR A 4 17.62 5.04 37.46
N PRO A 5 17.86 4.81 36.16
CA PRO A 5 17.47 5.77 35.14
C PRO A 5 15.99 5.59 34.86
N ASN A 6 15.16 6.33 35.61
CA ASN A 6 13.76 6.53 35.33
C ASN A 6 13.65 7.56 34.20
N GLY A 7 13.73 7.09 32.95
CA GLY A 7 13.69 7.95 31.76
C GLY A 7 12.58 7.51 30.80
N SER A 8 11.78 8.47 30.33
CA SER A 8 10.75 8.31 29.30
C SER A 8 11.24 7.58 28.04
N GLN A 9 12.55 7.59 27.77
CA GLN A 9 13.19 6.83 26.70
C GLN A 9 13.17 5.31 26.91
N GLY A 10 13.33 4.83 28.15
CA GLY A 10 13.22 3.39 28.44
C GLY A 10 11.79 2.87 28.29
N SER A 11 10.80 3.74 28.56
CA SER A 11 9.38 3.44 28.39
C SER A 11 8.94 3.42 26.92
N LEU A 12 9.55 4.27 26.09
CA LEU A 12 9.35 4.30 24.63
C LEU A 12 9.95 3.05 23.96
N LEU A 13 11.21 2.73 24.28
CA LEU A 13 11.88 1.53 23.79
C LEU A 13 11.19 0.23 24.23
N ALA A 14 10.62 0.20 25.44
CA ALA A 14 9.83 -0.94 25.91
C ALA A 14 8.45 -1.02 25.21
N ALA A 15 7.82 0.11 24.89
CA ALA A 15 6.58 0.14 24.12
C ALA A 15 6.80 -0.25 22.64
N GLU A 16 7.97 0.05 22.07
CA GLU A 16 8.38 -0.33 20.71
C GLU A 16 8.72 -1.82 20.60
N ARG A 17 9.43 -2.38 21.59
CA ARG A 17 9.69 -3.84 21.66
C ARG A 17 8.43 -4.68 21.88
N ASP A 18 7.43 -4.14 22.58
CA ASP A 18 6.15 -4.84 22.80
C ASP A 18 5.22 -4.72 21.57
N ARG A 19 5.46 -3.74 20.67
CA ARG A 19 4.76 -3.60 19.37
C ARG A 19 5.24 -4.60 18.33
N SER A 20 6.54 -4.91 18.27
CA SER A 20 7.08 -5.88 17.31
C SER A 20 6.63 -7.34 17.59
N VAL A 21 6.08 -7.62 18.78
CA VAL A 21 5.73 -8.98 19.22
C VAL A 21 4.22 -9.29 19.13
N LYS A 22 3.35 -8.31 18.89
CA LYS A 22 1.88 -8.50 18.89
C LYS A 22 1.24 -8.27 17.52
N SER A 23 1.64 -9.06 16.54
CA SER A 23 0.88 -9.33 15.31
C SER A 23 0.50 -10.82 15.28
N ARG A 24 -0.43 -11.23 16.15
CA ARG A 24 -1.03 -12.57 16.11
C ARG A 24 -2.55 -12.43 16.14
N TYR A 25 -3.12 -12.47 14.94
CA TYR A 25 -4.51 -12.77 14.61
C TYR A 25 -5.59 -11.71 14.87
N GLY A 26 -6.20 -11.27 13.77
CA GLY A 26 -7.52 -10.62 13.71
C GLY A 26 -7.51 -9.26 12.98
N GLY A 27 -7.79 -9.28 11.67
CA GLY A 27 -7.79 -8.13 10.76
C GLY A 27 -6.40 -7.92 10.14
N MET A 28 -6.23 -8.28 8.87
CA MET A 28 -4.99 -8.88 8.41
C MET A 28 -3.94 -7.91 7.82
N GLY A 29 -4.23 -6.65 7.49
CA GLY A 29 -3.26 -5.79 6.79
C GLY A 29 -2.13 -5.19 7.64
N ALA A 30 -1.73 -5.90 8.70
CA ALA A 30 -0.82 -5.43 9.73
C ALA A 30 0.66 -5.77 9.48
N ALA A 31 0.99 -6.64 8.53
CA ALA A 31 2.36 -7.12 8.37
C ALA A 31 3.15 -6.32 7.32
N GLY A 32 4.23 -5.66 7.75
CA GLY A 32 5.20 -5.03 6.85
C GLY A 32 5.24 -3.51 6.84
N TYR A 33 4.65 -2.82 7.82
CA TYR A 33 4.83 -1.37 7.98
C TYR A 33 6.32 -1.03 8.16
N ILE A 34 6.81 0.02 7.49
CA ILE A 34 8.21 0.45 7.50
C ILE A 34 8.21 1.89 7.97
N SER A 35 8.81 2.14 9.14
CA SER A 35 8.96 3.49 9.68
C SER A 35 10.07 4.22 8.95
N SER A 36 9.80 5.47 8.54
CA SER A 36 10.82 6.35 7.98
C SER A 36 11.92 6.71 8.99
N ALA A 37 11.64 6.60 10.30
CA ALA A 37 12.61 6.81 11.37
C ALA A 37 13.51 5.59 11.64
N ASP A 38 13.03 4.38 11.33
CA ASP A 38 13.80 3.14 11.50
C ASP A 38 14.68 2.87 10.27
N SER A 39 14.38 3.48 9.13
CA SER A 39 15.24 3.44 7.96
C SER A 39 16.36 4.47 8.08
N HIS A 40 17.62 4.03 8.03
CA HIS A 40 18.76 4.90 7.72
C HIS A 40 18.72 5.44 6.27
N GLN A 41 17.58 5.37 5.57
CA GLN A 41 17.42 5.49 4.13
C GLN A 41 16.10 6.21 3.77
N ALA A 42 16.13 7.54 3.78
CA ALA A 42 14.98 8.38 3.44
C ALA A 42 14.65 8.43 1.93
N HIS A 43 15.52 7.90 1.05
CA HIS A 43 15.43 8.09 -0.40
C HIS A 43 14.29 7.30 -1.09
N GLY A 44 13.71 6.32 -0.41
CA GLY A 44 12.59 5.53 -0.94
C GLY A 44 11.21 6.04 -0.51
N PHE A 45 11.12 7.01 0.41
CA PHE A 45 9.84 7.49 0.92
C PHE A 45 9.33 8.68 0.11
N LEU A 46 8.19 8.50 -0.54
CA LEU A 46 7.44 9.54 -1.23
C LEU A 46 6.23 9.91 -0.38
N SER A 47 6.09 11.19 -0.06
CA SER A 47 5.02 11.74 0.80
C SER A 47 4.33 12.96 0.18
N GLY A 48 4.92 13.56 -0.85
CA GLY A 48 4.34 14.63 -1.64
C GLY A 48 3.85 14.15 -3.01
N PRO A 49 2.87 14.81 -3.63
CA PRO A 49 2.46 14.52 -5.00
C PRO A 49 3.55 14.94 -6.00
N GLY A 50 3.75 14.15 -7.05
CA GLY A 50 4.70 14.41 -8.12
C GLY A 50 6.16 14.07 -7.79
N GLU A 51 6.44 13.49 -6.63
CA GLU A 51 7.76 12.97 -6.29
C GLU A 51 8.07 11.74 -7.15
N VAL A 52 9.33 11.58 -7.54
CA VAL A 52 9.75 10.54 -8.49
C VAL A 52 10.89 9.73 -7.91
N VAL A 53 10.81 8.41 -8.05
CA VAL A 53 11.92 7.48 -7.84
C VAL A 53 12.10 6.64 -9.11
N VAL A 54 13.35 6.39 -9.49
CA VAL A 54 13.71 5.59 -10.64
C VAL A 54 14.56 4.41 -10.19
N VAL A 55 14.25 3.24 -10.71
CA VAL A 55 15.07 2.03 -10.63
C VAL A 55 15.49 1.70 -12.05
N ASP A 56 16.79 1.73 -12.32
CA ASP A 56 17.33 1.29 -13.59
C ASP A 56 17.13 -0.22 -13.76
N GLN A 57 17.14 -0.70 -15.00
CA GLN A 57 17.04 -2.13 -15.25
C GLN A 57 18.27 -2.85 -14.66
N PRO A 58 18.10 -3.86 -13.78
CA PRO A 58 19.21 -4.62 -13.26
C PRO A 58 19.94 -5.40 -14.35
N GLU A 59 21.23 -5.66 -14.13
CA GLU A 59 22.01 -6.54 -14.99
C GLU A 59 21.40 -7.96 -14.96
N GLY A 60 21.00 -8.47 -16.14
CA GLY A 60 20.26 -9.73 -16.26
C GLY A 60 18.74 -9.59 -16.40
N GLY A 61 18.21 -8.37 -16.41
CA GLY A 61 16.79 -8.08 -16.57
C GLY A 61 16.10 -7.82 -15.23
N LEU A 62 14.83 -7.41 -15.29
CA LEU A 62 14.07 -7.10 -14.09
C LEU A 62 13.53 -8.41 -13.47
N PRO A 63 13.79 -8.70 -12.19
CA PRO A 63 13.13 -9.81 -11.51
C PRO A 63 11.64 -9.52 -11.32
N ASP A 64 10.85 -10.55 -11.04
CA ASP A 64 9.48 -10.35 -10.57
C ASP A 64 9.49 -9.43 -9.36
N PHE A 65 8.60 -8.45 -9.36
CA PHE A 65 8.48 -7.46 -8.29
C PHE A 65 7.04 -7.35 -7.82
N GLU A 66 6.87 -6.85 -6.61
CA GLU A 66 5.57 -6.80 -5.96
C GLU A 66 5.21 -5.39 -5.51
N ILE A 67 3.90 -5.15 -5.47
CA ILE A 67 3.29 -3.94 -4.94
C ILE A 67 2.34 -4.38 -3.84
N ALA A 68 2.52 -3.86 -2.64
CA ALA A 68 1.74 -4.24 -1.48
C ALA A 68 1.25 -3.01 -0.73
N VAL A 69 0.10 -3.15 -0.07
CA VAL A 69 -0.39 -2.17 0.89
C VAL A 69 -0.07 -2.64 2.30
N ALA A 70 0.39 -1.74 3.15
CA ALA A 70 0.59 -1.97 4.57
C ALA A 70 0.06 -0.77 5.35
N TRP A 71 -0.51 -0.98 6.54
CA TRP A 71 -1.01 0.11 7.37
C TRP A 71 -0.83 -0.16 8.86
N ASP A 72 -0.84 0.90 9.65
CA ASP A 72 -0.76 0.79 11.11
C ASP A 72 -2.16 0.56 11.69
N ASN A 73 -2.42 -0.64 12.19
CA ASN A 73 -3.70 -1.01 12.81
C ASN A 73 -3.90 -0.44 14.23
N VAL A 74 -3.00 0.41 14.72
CA VAL A 74 -2.97 0.81 16.14
C VAL A 74 -3.11 2.33 16.31
N ALA A 75 -4.36 2.82 16.24
CA ALA A 75 -4.69 4.09 16.88
C ALA A 75 -4.80 3.90 18.41
N VAL A 76 -3.84 4.43 19.17
CA VAL A 76 -3.94 4.50 20.63
C VAL A 76 -4.52 5.86 21.01
N GLU A 77 -5.81 5.92 21.33
CA GLU A 77 -6.35 7.09 22.03
C GLU A 77 -5.86 7.10 23.49
N ASN A 78 -5.13 8.15 23.87
CA ASN A 78 -4.93 8.47 25.29
C ASN A 78 -6.18 9.20 25.78
N SER A 79 -7.14 8.48 26.38
CA SER A 79 -8.22 9.14 27.12
C SER A 79 -7.60 9.93 28.28
N LYS A 80 -7.64 11.26 28.21
CA LYS A 80 -7.29 12.14 29.33
C LYS A 80 -8.34 12.00 30.44
N ASN A 81 -8.26 10.96 31.27
CA ASN A 81 -8.99 10.90 32.53
C ASN A 81 -8.02 10.88 33.71
N PHE A 82 -8.03 12.02 34.41
CA PHE A 82 -7.29 12.33 35.60
C PHE A 82 -8.03 11.68 36.79
N LEU A 83 -7.78 10.39 37.08
CA LEU A 83 -7.84 9.78 38.43
C LEU A 83 -7.70 8.24 38.33
N GLY A 84 -6.63 7.72 38.92
CA GLY A 84 -6.63 6.47 39.69
C GLY A 84 -7.00 5.13 39.00
N LYS A 85 -5.94 4.37 38.65
CA LYS A 85 -5.83 2.90 38.67
C LYS A 85 -6.62 2.06 37.63
N PHE A 86 -5.83 1.23 36.92
CA PHE A 86 -6.15 0.08 36.06
C PHE A 86 -7.10 0.33 34.88
N ILE A 87 -6.55 0.71 33.72
CA ILE A 87 -7.29 0.76 32.46
C ILE A 87 -6.56 -0.09 31.40
N LYS A 88 -7.25 -1.11 30.88
CA LYS A 88 -6.81 -1.88 29.71
C LYS A 88 -6.70 -0.93 28.52
N LYS A 89 -5.53 -0.88 27.86
CA LYS A 89 -5.37 -0.20 26.55
C LYS A 89 -6.45 -0.74 25.61
N LYS A 90 -7.41 0.10 25.23
CA LYS A 90 -8.39 -0.26 24.21
C LYS A 90 -7.71 -0.05 22.87
N VAL A 91 -7.24 -1.14 22.26
CA VAL A 91 -6.78 -1.13 20.87
C VAL A 91 -8.03 -0.94 20.02
N LEU A 92 -8.23 0.28 19.51
CA LEU A 92 -9.25 0.51 18.49
C LEU A 92 -8.66 -0.03 17.19
N ARG A 93 -9.09 -1.23 16.80
CA ARG A 93 -8.89 -1.72 15.43
C ARG A 93 -9.72 -0.83 14.54
N ALA A 94 -9.10 -0.21 13.54
CA ALA A 94 -9.77 0.76 12.67
C ALA A 94 -10.97 0.15 11.91
N GLY A 95 -11.13 -1.17 11.89
CA GLY A 95 -12.26 -1.81 11.21
C GLY A 95 -12.27 -1.53 9.71
N VAL A 96 -11.11 -1.14 9.17
CA VAL A 96 -10.97 -0.72 7.78
C VAL A 96 -10.50 -1.90 6.95
N ASP A 97 -11.30 -2.21 5.93
CA ASP A 97 -10.89 -3.04 4.80
C ASP A 97 -10.32 -2.09 3.73
N LEU A 98 -9.01 -2.15 3.50
CA LEU A 98 -8.35 -1.43 2.43
C LEU A 98 -8.06 -2.41 1.30
N ASP A 99 -8.61 -2.11 0.14
CA ASP A 99 -8.38 -2.90 -1.06
C ASP A 99 -7.30 -2.25 -1.93
N LEU A 100 -6.44 -3.09 -2.52
CA LEU A 100 -5.42 -2.71 -3.49
C LEU A 100 -5.92 -2.98 -4.92
N GLY A 101 -5.71 -2.02 -5.81
CA GLY A 101 -6.04 -2.16 -7.22
C GLY A 101 -5.00 -1.56 -8.17
N CYS A 102 -5.08 -1.96 -9.43
CA CYS A 102 -4.20 -1.46 -10.48
C CYS A 102 -4.94 -1.29 -11.81
N LEU A 103 -4.75 -0.15 -12.48
CA LEU A 103 -5.04 -0.03 -13.91
C LEU A 103 -3.75 -0.25 -14.69
N TYR A 104 -3.81 -1.00 -15.78
CA TYR A 104 -2.65 -1.29 -16.61
C TYR A 104 -2.89 -0.93 -18.07
N LYS A 105 -1.80 -0.59 -18.75
CA LYS A 105 -1.73 -0.50 -20.20
C LYS A 105 -0.46 -1.21 -20.67
N LEU A 106 -0.62 -2.13 -21.62
CA LEU A 106 0.47 -2.83 -22.30
C LEU A 106 0.91 -2.04 -23.52
N LYS A 107 2.15 -2.27 -23.99
CA LYS A 107 2.70 -1.60 -25.18
C LYS A 107 1.95 -1.92 -26.47
N ASN A 108 1.20 -3.02 -26.51
CA ASN A 108 0.28 -3.36 -27.61
C ASN A 108 -1.12 -2.70 -27.48
N ALA A 109 -1.25 -1.70 -26.61
CA ALA A 109 -2.48 -0.94 -26.32
C ALA A 109 -3.60 -1.70 -25.59
N ILE A 110 -3.40 -2.98 -25.27
CA ILE A 110 -4.30 -3.71 -24.36
C ILE A 110 -4.26 -3.04 -23.00
N ARG A 111 -5.42 -2.90 -22.38
CA ARG A 111 -5.59 -2.19 -21.12
C ARG A 111 -6.66 -2.85 -20.28
N GLY A 112 -6.56 -2.69 -18.98
CA GLY A 112 -7.52 -3.25 -18.05
C GLY A 112 -7.29 -2.76 -16.63
N GLY A 113 -8.02 -3.37 -15.71
CA GLY A 113 -7.90 -3.15 -14.29
C GLY A 113 -7.84 -4.50 -13.59
N LEU A 114 -7.15 -4.53 -12.45
CA LEU A 114 -7.14 -5.61 -11.48
C LEU A 114 -7.66 -5.05 -10.16
N GLN A 115 -8.55 -5.79 -9.51
CA GLN A 115 -9.16 -5.40 -8.24
C GLN A 115 -9.66 -6.65 -7.50
N ALA A 116 -9.77 -6.55 -6.18
CA ALA A 116 -10.17 -7.67 -5.31
C ALA A 116 -11.58 -8.22 -5.62
N PHE A 117 -12.48 -7.38 -6.13
CA PHE A 117 -13.86 -7.76 -6.49
C PHE A 117 -14.03 -8.00 -7.99
N GLY A 118 -14.48 -9.20 -8.36
CA GLY A 118 -14.72 -9.64 -9.74
C GLY A 118 -13.81 -10.81 -10.14
N ASP A 119 -13.90 -11.27 -11.39
CA ASP A 119 -13.06 -12.36 -11.92
C ASP A 119 -11.71 -11.87 -12.48
N GLU A 120 -11.27 -10.67 -12.12
CA GLU A 120 -10.18 -9.95 -12.78
C GLU A 120 -8.90 -9.91 -11.95
N HIS A 121 -8.35 -11.09 -11.64
CA HIS A 121 -7.09 -11.21 -10.89
C HIS A 121 -5.83 -11.19 -11.76
N GLY A 122 -5.97 -11.28 -13.08
CA GLY A 122 -4.83 -11.30 -14.01
C GLY A 122 -4.06 -12.62 -14.02
N ALA A 123 -2.89 -12.61 -14.64
CA ALA A 123 -2.04 -13.79 -14.85
C ALA A 123 -0.58 -13.36 -15.06
N LEU A 124 0.38 -14.14 -14.54
CA LEU A 124 1.82 -13.86 -14.72
C LEU A 124 2.40 -14.47 -16.00
N LYS A 125 1.84 -15.57 -16.48
CA LYS A 125 2.40 -16.35 -17.62
C LYS A 125 1.72 -16.04 -18.96
N SER A 126 0.75 -15.15 -18.96
CA SER A 126 0.04 -14.63 -20.13
C SER A 126 -0.30 -13.18 -19.86
N GLU A 127 -0.73 -12.44 -20.87
CA GLU A 127 -1.29 -11.10 -20.67
C GLU A 127 -2.34 -11.13 -19.54
N PRO A 128 -2.30 -10.17 -18.59
CA PRO A 128 -1.52 -8.93 -18.63
C PRO A 128 -0.12 -9.00 -18.03
N TYR A 129 0.41 -10.17 -17.67
CA TYR A 129 1.69 -10.38 -16.96
C TYR A 129 1.74 -9.76 -15.55
N ILE A 130 0.57 -9.45 -15.03
CA ILE A 130 0.33 -8.83 -13.73
C ILE A 130 -0.75 -9.68 -13.06
N ALA A 131 -0.56 -10.01 -11.79
CA ALA A 131 -1.52 -10.78 -11.03
C ALA A 131 -1.76 -10.16 -9.65
N LEU A 132 -3.02 -9.93 -9.30
CA LEU A 132 -3.44 -9.63 -7.93
C LEU A 132 -3.50 -10.94 -7.16
N SER A 133 -2.84 -11.02 -6.01
CA SER A 133 -2.92 -12.18 -5.13
C SER A 133 -4.37 -12.40 -4.74
N ARG A 134 -4.86 -13.62 -4.95
CA ARG A 134 -6.13 -14.02 -4.36
C ARG A 134 -5.96 -14.02 -2.86
N ASP A 135 -6.69 -13.11 -2.25
CA ASP A 135 -6.94 -12.94 -0.84
C ASP A 135 -6.78 -14.24 -0.04
N GLU A 136 -5.68 -14.33 0.70
CA GLU A 136 -5.45 -15.39 1.67
C GLU A 136 -6.08 -14.93 3.00
N ARG A 137 -7.42 -14.79 3.03
CA ARG A 137 -8.29 -14.36 4.18
C ARG A 137 -8.09 -15.11 5.51
N THR A 138 -7.05 -15.95 5.63
CA THR A 138 -6.75 -16.70 6.84
C THR A 138 -5.91 -15.92 7.82
N GLY A 139 -5.09 -14.97 7.36
CA GLY A 139 -4.24 -14.15 8.25
C GLY A 139 -3.16 -14.95 8.96
N ASP A 140 -2.89 -16.16 8.46
CA ASP A 140 -1.99 -17.15 9.05
C ASP A 140 -0.55 -17.01 8.54
N ARG A 141 -0.28 -16.14 7.55
CA ARG A 141 1.07 -15.93 7.00
C ARG A 141 1.62 -14.56 7.36
N GLU A 142 2.92 -14.52 7.66
CA GLU A 142 3.68 -13.27 7.76
C GLU A 142 3.73 -12.59 6.39
N GLY A 143 3.20 -11.37 6.27
CA GLY A 143 3.27 -10.54 5.06
C GLY A 143 1.95 -9.83 4.72
N PRO A 144 1.95 -8.93 3.72
CA PRO A 144 0.75 -8.20 3.30
C PRO A 144 -0.32 -9.12 2.69
N ASP A 145 -1.58 -8.85 2.98
CA ASP A 145 -2.73 -9.68 2.56
C ASP A 145 -3.00 -9.61 1.07
N GLU A 146 -2.91 -8.38 0.54
CA GLU A 146 -3.11 -8.08 -0.87
C GLU A 146 -1.81 -7.56 -1.48
N ARG A 147 -1.37 -8.25 -2.52
CA ARG A 147 -0.20 -7.88 -3.32
C ARG A 147 -0.51 -8.01 -4.79
N ILE A 148 0.02 -7.08 -5.57
CA ILE A 148 0.09 -7.19 -7.02
C ILE A 148 1.48 -7.65 -7.37
N ILE A 149 1.58 -8.77 -8.06
CA ILE A 149 2.82 -9.34 -8.56
C ILE A 149 2.93 -9.00 -10.04
N ILE A 150 4.10 -8.51 -10.45
CA ILE A 150 4.42 -8.18 -11.83
C ILE A 150 5.52 -9.14 -12.30
N ASN A 151 5.31 -9.77 -13.46
CA ASN A 151 6.33 -10.60 -14.09
C ASN A 151 7.43 -9.69 -14.66
N GLY A 152 8.62 -9.72 -14.05
CA GLY A 152 9.73 -8.85 -14.42
C GLY A 152 10.34 -9.22 -15.77
N ALA A 153 10.31 -10.51 -16.14
CA ALA A 153 10.78 -10.96 -17.44
C ALA A 153 9.91 -10.43 -18.59
N GLU A 154 8.66 -10.06 -18.30
CA GLU A 154 7.69 -9.52 -19.25
C GLU A 154 7.45 -8.01 -19.06
N TRP A 155 8.23 -7.34 -18.20
CA TRP A 155 8.10 -5.90 -17.93
C TRP A 155 8.16 -5.07 -19.21
N GLU A 156 8.99 -5.48 -20.17
CA GLU A 156 9.11 -4.83 -21.48
C GLU A 156 7.82 -4.83 -22.32
N LYS A 157 6.82 -5.63 -21.97
CA LYS A 157 5.49 -5.62 -22.62
C LYS A 157 4.51 -4.66 -21.94
N ILE A 158 4.81 -4.21 -20.73
CA ILE A 158 3.97 -3.30 -19.94
C ILE A 158 4.41 -1.86 -20.23
N GLU A 159 3.46 -0.97 -20.54
CA GLU A 159 3.73 0.46 -20.79
C GLU A 159 3.67 1.24 -19.47
N LYS A 160 2.54 1.14 -18.76
CA LYS A 160 2.31 1.87 -17.51
C LYS A 160 1.25 1.21 -16.63
N LEU A 161 1.38 1.43 -15.34
CA LEU A 161 0.47 1.03 -14.28
C LEU A 161 0.02 2.25 -13.48
N LEU A 162 -1.21 2.23 -12.98
CA LEU A 162 -1.70 3.16 -11.97
C LEU A 162 -2.13 2.34 -10.76
N ILE A 163 -1.44 2.53 -9.66
CA ILE A 163 -1.75 1.87 -8.39
C ILE A 163 -2.69 2.75 -7.60
N TYR A 164 -3.75 2.15 -7.09
CA TYR A 164 -4.74 2.82 -6.27
C TYR A 164 -5.15 1.95 -5.10
N VAL A 165 -5.62 2.62 -4.05
CA VAL A 165 -6.26 1.98 -2.90
C VAL A 165 -7.65 2.57 -2.73
N TYR A 166 -8.57 1.79 -2.20
CA TYR A 166 -9.93 2.25 -1.94
C TYR A 166 -10.50 1.64 -0.67
N ILE A 167 -11.46 2.35 -0.10
CA ILE A 167 -12.21 1.94 1.09
C ILE A 167 -13.61 1.57 0.62
N TYR A 168 -13.97 0.30 0.76
CA TYR A 168 -15.29 -0.19 0.34
C TYR A 168 -16.38 0.06 1.39
N ASP A 169 -16.06 -0.14 2.67
CA ASP A 169 -16.96 0.12 3.80
C ASP A 169 -16.15 0.37 5.09
N GLY A 170 -16.73 1.10 6.05
CA GLY A 170 -16.23 1.13 7.43
C GLY A 170 -15.09 2.09 7.78
N ALA A 171 -14.38 2.75 6.85
CA ALA A 171 -13.36 3.71 7.25
C ALA A 171 -13.89 5.13 7.47
N GLU A 172 -13.88 5.53 8.73
CA GLU A 172 -13.80 6.92 9.11
C GLU A 172 -12.35 7.40 8.91
N ASN A 173 -12.07 8.06 7.78
CA ASN A 173 -10.87 8.89 7.51
C ASN A 173 -9.55 8.17 7.16
N TRP A 174 -8.99 8.49 5.98
CA TRP A 174 -7.64 8.07 5.53
C TRP A 174 -6.53 8.35 6.56
N HIS A 175 -6.67 9.44 7.32
CA HIS A 175 -5.74 9.82 8.37
C HIS A 175 -5.65 8.79 9.51
N ALA A 176 -6.73 8.06 9.79
CA ALA A 176 -6.75 7.05 10.84
C ALA A 176 -6.00 5.78 10.41
N VAL A 177 -6.05 5.45 9.12
CA VAL A 177 -5.49 4.20 8.57
C VAL A 177 -4.00 4.35 8.28
N ARG A 178 -3.56 5.52 7.81
CA ARG A 178 -2.16 5.80 7.44
C ARG A 178 -1.55 4.70 6.55
N PRO A 179 -2.18 4.37 5.43
CA PRO A 179 -1.65 3.34 4.56
C PRO A 179 -0.36 3.82 3.88
N GLN A 180 0.47 2.85 3.58
CA GLN A 180 1.60 3.00 2.69
C GLN A 180 1.53 1.93 1.61
N VAL A 181 1.75 2.36 0.38
CA VAL A 181 1.93 1.46 -0.76
C VAL A 181 3.40 1.29 -1.00
N GLN A 182 3.84 0.04 -1.11
CA GLN A 182 5.23 -0.33 -1.22
C GLN A 182 5.46 -1.05 -2.54
N VAL A 183 6.39 -0.54 -3.35
CA VAL A 183 6.90 -1.24 -4.52
C VAL A 183 8.24 -1.86 -4.14
N ARG A 184 8.33 -3.18 -4.21
CA ARG A 184 9.47 -3.99 -3.76
C ARG A 184 10.06 -4.73 -4.94
N VAL A 185 11.22 -4.27 -5.39
CA VAL A 185 12.01 -4.91 -6.44
C VAL A 185 13.15 -5.68 -5.76
N PRO A 186 13.30 -7.00 -5.99
CA PRO A 186 14.41 -7.76 -5.43
C PRO A 186 15.77 -7.12 -5.72
N GLY A 187 16.58 -6.91 -4.68
CA GLY A 187 17.89 -6.27 -4.77
C GLY A 187 17.88 -4.74 -4.59
N GLU A 188 16.71 -4.10 -4.64
CA GLU A 188 16.55 -2.66 -4.46
C GLU A 188 15.95 -2.31 -3.10
N GLN A 189 16.10 -1.04 -2.71
CA GLN A 189 15.37 -0.52 -1.56
C GLN A 189 13.88 -0.38 -1.90
N PRO A 190 12.95 -0.69 -0.96
CA PRO A 190 11.54 -0.48 -1.19
C PRO A 190 11.23 1.00 -1.50
N MET A 191 10.45 1.22 -2.55
CA MET A 191 9.85 2.53 -2.83
C MET A 191 8.51 2.59 -2.11
N ILE A 192 8.33 3.56 -1.23
CA ILE A 192 7.22 3.63 -0.29
C ILE A 192 6.49 4.94 -0.49
N VAL A 193 5.25 4.87 -0.95
CA VAL A 193 4.36 6.02 -1.05
C VAL A 193 3.45 6.04 0.17
N THR A 194 3.53 7.11 0.94
CA THR A 194 2.75 7.29 2.17
C THR A 194 1.56 8.21 1.92
N LEU A 195 0.37 7.80 2.38
CA LEU A 195 -0.83 8.61 2.26
C LEU A 195 -0.99 9.42 3.55
N ASN A 196 -0.91 10.74 3.44
CA ASN A 196 -1.15 11.66 4.55
C ASN A 196 -2.20 12.70 4.15
N THR A 197 -3.47 12.36 4.26
CA THR A 197 -4.57 13.31 4.04
C THR A 197 -5.57 13.26 5.19
N GLY A 198 -6.17 14.42 5.47
CA GLY A 198 -7.37 14.53 6.32
C GLY A 198 -8.68 14.45 5.53
N ARG A 199 -8.64 14.16 4.22
CA ARG A 199 -9.86 13.96 3.42
C ARG A 199 -10.63 12.74 3.91
N THR A 200 -11.94 12.84 3.91
CA THR A 200 -12.86 11.81 4.43
C THR A 200 -14.00 11.48 3.48
N ASP A 201 -14.11 12.24 2.40
CA ASP A 201 -15.26 12.31 1.50
C ASP A 201 -15.05 11.57 0.16
N LEU A 202 -13.81 11.13 -0.13
CA LEU A 202 -13.45 10.48 -1.38
C LEU A 202 -12.86 9.08 -1.09
N PRO A 203 -13.52 8.00 -1.52
CA PRO A 203 -13.19 6.62 -1.14
C PRO A 203 -12.08 5.99 -1.97
N VAL A 204 -11.63 6.61 -3.07
CA VAL A 204 -10.56 6.10 -3.94
C VAL A 204 -9.36 7.05 -3.90
N CYS A 205 -8.16 6.51 -3.75
CA CYS A 205 -6.91 7.25 -3.85
C CYS A 205 -6.01 6.64 -4.94
N ALA A 206 -5.71 7.42 -5.98
CA ALA A 206 -4.63 7.12 -6.91
C ALA A 206 -3.30 7.41 -6.21
N VAL A 207 -2.52 6.35 -5.96
CA VAL A 207 -1.33 6.43 -5.11
C VAL A 207 -0.09 6.70 -5.92
N ALA A 208 0.13 5.94 -6.99
CA ALA A 208 1.34 6.05 -7.80
C ALA A 208 1.12 5.64 -9.25
N GLY A 209 1.73 6.37 -10.17
CA GLY A 209 1.96 5.95 -11.54
C GLY A 209 3.31 5.23 -11.64
N ILE A 210 3.34 4.11 -12.35
CA ILE A 210 4.56 3.34 -12.61
C ILE A 210 4.71 3.19 -14.12
N GLU A 211 5.81 3.67 -14.67
CA GLU A 211 6.08 3.67 -16.11
C GLU A 211 7.28 2.80 -16.43
N ASN A 212 7.20 2.01 -17.50
CA ASN A 212 8.37 1.34 -18.06
C ASN A 212 9.15 2.35 -18.91
N ILE A 213 10.31 2.77 -18.41
CA ILE A 213 11.22 3.64 -19.14
C ILE A 213 12.51 2.87 -19.43
N ARG A 214 12.66 2.45 -20.70
CA ARG A 214 13.86 1.73 -21.19
C ARG A 214 14.19 0.48 -20.35
N GLY A 215 13.16 -0.28 -19.95
CA GLY A 215 13.33 -1.49 -19.15
C GLY A 215 13.48 -1.26 -17.65
N GLY A 216 13.69 0.00 -17.22
CA GLY A 216 13.64 0.41 -15.83
C GLY A 216 12.22 0.73 -15.35
N ILE A 217 12.10 1.04 -14.07
CA ILE A 217 10.88 1.48 -13.41
C ILE A 217 11.01 2.96 -13.08
N LYS A 218 10.06 3.76 -13.52
CA LYS A 218 9.85 5.12 -13.02
C LYS A 218 8.56 5.15 -12.21
N LEU A 219 8.67 5.38 -10.90
CA LEU A 219 7.55 5.58 -10.01
C LEU A 219 7.34 7.08 -9.80
N THR A 220 6.10 7.55 -9.95
CA THR A 220 5.70 8.91 -9.62
C THR A 220 4.55 8.86 -8.62
N SER A 221 4.67 9.51 -7.46
CA SER A 221 3.58 9.61 -6.50
C SER A 221 2.46 10.50 -7.07
N CYS A 222 1.22 10.03 -7.00
CA CYS A 222 0.05 10.79 -7.46
C CYS A 222 -0.64 11.47 -6.27
N LEU A 223 -1.04 10.69 -5.26
CA LEU A 223 -1.76 11.15 -4.06
C LEU A 223 -3.03 11.97 -4.39
N GLU A 224 -3.76 11.54 -5.42
CA GLU A 224 -4.99 12.16 -5.89
C GLU A 224 -6.22 11.33 -5.48
N TYR A 225 -7.31 11.98 -5.10
CA TYR A 225 -8.47 11.31 -4.51
C TYR A 225 -9.70 11.52 -5.40
N PHE A 226 -10.53 10.49 -5.52
CA PHE A 226 -11.66 10.43 -6.45
C PHE A 226 -12.91 9.84 -5.79
N PRO A 227 -14.11 10.22 -6.26
CA PRO A 227 -15.36 9.65 -5.75
C PRO A 227 -15.58 8.21 -6.24
N GLY A 228 -14.87 7.79 -7.29
CA GLY A 228 -14.98 6.46 -7.87
C GLY A 228 -13.90 6.15 -8.91
N HIS A 229 -13.83 4.89 -9.32
CA HIS A 229 -12.82 4.40 -10.27
C HIS A 229 -12.98 5.01 -11.67
N ALA A 230 -14.21 5.29 -12.10
CA ALA A 230 -14.47 5.88 -13.40
C ALA A 230 -13.93 7.33 -13.49
N GLU A 231 -14.08 8.12 -12.43
CA GLU A 231 -13.51 9.47 -12.33
C GLU A 231 -11.98 9.43 -12.33
N MET A 232 -11.40 8.50 -11.56
CA MET A 232 -9.95 8.27 -11.52
C MET A 232 -9.42 7.89 -12.91
N ASP A 233 -10.03 6.91 -13.58
CA ASP A 233 -9.61 6.50 -14.93
C ASP A 233 -9.70 7.67 -15.93
N ARG A 234 -10.78 8.46 -15.90
CA ARG A 234 -10.88 9.66 -16.76
C ARG A 234 -9.74 10.67 -16.53
N ALA A 235 -9.30 10.84 -15.28
CA ALA A 235 -8.20 11.74 -14.95
C ALA A 235 -6.84 11.21 -15.44
N PHE A 236 -6.58 9.91 -15.33
CA PHE A 236 -5.29 9.30 -15.70
C PHE A 236 -5.24 8.73 -17.13
N GLY A 237 -6.38 8.68 -17.81
CA GLY A 237 -6.49 8.33 -19.23
C GLY A 237 -6.11 6.90 -19.55
N TYR A 238 -6.60 5.91 -18.80
CA TYR A 238 -6.51 4.51 -19.23
C TYR A 238 -7.62 4.20 -20.24
N GLY A 239 -8.82 4.74 -20.07
CA GLY A 239 -9.92 4.65 -21.04
C GLY A 239 -10.60 3.28 -21.02
N LEU A 240 -10.85 2.77 -19.81
CA LEU A 240 -11.66 1.58 -19.58
C LEU A 240 -13.14 1.93 -19.64
N SER A 241 -13.97 0.90 -19.87
CA SER A 241 -15.43 1.04 -19.82
C SER A 241 -15.93 0.68 -18.43
N TRP A 242 -16.67 1.61 -17.81
CA TRP A 242 -17.25 1.47 -16.48
C TRP A 242 -18.79 1.53 -16.55
N GLU A 243 -19.49 0.69 -15.79
CA GLU A 243 -20.93 0.78 -15.50
C GLU A 243 -21.11 0.99 -13.99
N ASP A 244 -21.85 2.03 -13.59
CA ASP A 244 -22.08 2.39 -12.19
C ASP A 244 -20.82 2.40 -11.29
N GLY A 245 -19.67 2.76 -11.87
CA GLY A 245 -18.38 2.78 -11.16
C GLY A 245 -17.68 1.41 -11.02
N ARG A 246 -18.21 0.36 -11.65
CA ARG A 246 -17.59 -0.97 -11.79
C ARG A 246 -17.13 -1.21 -13.23
N LYS A 247 -16.01 -1.90 -13.40
CA LYS A 247 -15.45 -2.19 -14.73
C LYS A 247 -16.31 -3.23 -15.46
N ARG A 248 -16.44 -3.12 -16.80
CA ARG A 248 -17.06 -4.17 -17.62
C ARG A 248 -16.14 -5.39 -17.73
N PRO A 249 -16.67 -6.63 -17.58
CA PRO A 249 -15.92 -7.86 -17.81
C PRO A 249 -15.45 -7.99 -19.27
#